data_AF-A0A376MSE7-F1
#
_entry.id   AF-A0A376MSE7-F1
#
_cell.length_a   1.000
_cell.length_b   1.000
_cell.length_c   1.000
_cell.angle_alpha   90.00
_cell.angle_beta   90.00
_cell.angle_gamma   90.00
#
_symmetry.space_group_name_H-M   'P 1'
#
loop_
_entity.id
_entity.type
_entity.pdbx_description
1 polymer ?
#
loop_
_entity_poly.entity_id
_entity_poly.type
_entity_poly.pdbx_seq_one_letter_code
_entity_poly.pdbx_strand_id
1 'polypeptide(L)'
;MDNTEKVVGLVDECWRMGLKILPPDINSGLYHFHVNDDGEIVYGIGAIKGVGEGPIEAIIEARNKGGYFRELFDLCARTDTKKLNRRVLEKLIMSGAFDRLGPHRAALMNSLGDALKAADQHAKAESYRSGRYVRRAGRRAGTN
;
A
#
# COMPACT_ATOMS: atom_id res chain seq x y z
N MET A 1 5.41 6.32 -16.47
CA MET A 1 6.21 7.55 -16.25
C MET A 1 7.69 7.16 -16.29
N ASP A 2 8.33 7.19 -17.45
CA ASP A 2 9.60 6.48 -17.69
C ASP A 2 10.88 7.27 -17.43
N ASN A 3 10.83 8.42 -16.74
CA ASN A 3 12.04 9.22 -16.55
C ASN A 3 12.18 9.84 -15.15
N THR A 4 12.66 9.03 -14.20
CA THR A 4 13.01 9.46 -12.83
C THR A 4 13.96 10.65 -12.78
N GLU A 5 14.85 10.82 -13.77
CA GLU A 5 15.81 11.93 -13.80
C GLU A 5 15.10 13.27 -14.03
N LYS A 6 14.05 13.27 -14.87
CA LYS A 6 13.21 14.46 -15.07
C LYS A 6 12.42 14.84 -13.83
N VAL A 7 12.00 13.84 -13.03
CA VAL A 7 11.25 14.10 -11.79
C VAL A 7 12.12 14.84 -10.78
N VAL A 8 13.40 14.48 -10.63
CA VAL A 8 14.32 15.17 -9.72
C VAL A 8 14.48 16.64 -10.12
N GLY A 9 14.73 16.92 -11.39
CA GLY A 9 14.86 18.31 -11.87
C GLY A 9 13.59 19.14 -11.70
N LEU A 10 12.41 18.53 -11.87
CA LEU A 10 11.13 19.20 -11.63
C LEU A 10 10.90 19.50 -10.14
N VAL A 11 11.25 18.56 -9.26
CA VAL A 11 11.15 18.74 -7.81
C VAL A 11 12.06 19.88 -7.33
N ASP A 12 13.30 19.93 -7.84
CA ASP A 12 14.24 21.00 -7.50
C ASP A 12 13.72 22.37 -7.96
N GLU A 13 13.12 22.45 -9.15
CA GLU A 13 12.55 23.71 -9.64
C GLU A 13 11.33 24.13 -8.81
N CYS A 14 10.47 23.20 -8.42
CA CYS A 14 9.38 23.49 -7.49
C CYS A 14 9.90 24.07 -6.16
N TRP A 15 11.01 23.54 -5.63
CA TRP A 15 11.62 24.09 -4.41
C TRP A 15 12.19 25.49 -4.63
N ARG A 16 12.80 25.75 -5.79
CA ARG A 16 13.27 27.11 -6.18
C ARG A 16 12.12 28.10 -6.33
N MET A 17 10.96 27.64 -6.76
CA MET A 17 9.72 28.43 -6.84
C MET A 17 9.03 28.65 -5.48
N GLY A 18 9.55 28.06 -4.39
CA GLY A 18 8.94 28.13 -3.06
C GLY A 18 7.72 27.22 -2.89
N LEU A 19 7.49 26.28 -3.80
CA LEU A 19 6.41 25.31 -3.71
C LEU A 19 6.80 24.21 -2.71
N LYS A 20 5.88 23.90 -1.79
CA LYS A 20 6.09 22.86 -0.79
C LYS A 20 5.70 21.50 -1.37
N ILE A 21 6.67 20.59 -1.42
CA ILE A 21 6.45 19.20 -1.84
C ILE A 21 6.48 18.30 -0.60
N LEU A 22 5.39 17.59 -0.37
CA LEU A 22 5.31 16.57 0.68
C LEU A 22 5.88 15.23 0.18
N PRO A 23 6.52 14.45 1.07
CA PRO A 23 6.99 13.11 0.73
C PRO A 23 5.80 12.20 0.36
N PRO A 24 6.06 11.06 -0.31
CA PRO A 24 5.01 10.09 -0.58
C PRO A 24 4.42 9.60 0.75
N ASP A 25 3.11 9.39 0.74
CA ASP A 25 2.35 8.88 1.88
C ASP A 25 1.33 7.88 1.37
N ILE A 26 1.22 6.71 2.00
CA ILE A 26 0.26 5.68 1.60
C ILE A 26 -1.20 6.11 1.82
N ASN A 27 -1.44 6.99 2.80
CA ASN A 27 -2.79 7.41 3.18
C ASN A 27 -3.31 8.57 2.33
N SER A 28 -2.47 9.55 2.01
CA SER A 28 -2.86 10.69 1.17
C SER A 28 -2.43 10.56 -0.30
N GLY A 29 -1.38 9.79 -0.61
CA GLY A 29 -0.81 9.67 -1.94
C GLY A 29 -1.76 9.06 -2.97
N LEU A 30 -1.69 9.58 -4.20
CA LEU A 30 -2.36 9.05 -5.39
C LEU A 30 -1.33 8.47 -6.36
N TYR A 31 -1.79 7.89 -7.47
CA TYR A 31 -0.90 7.40 -8.52
C TYR A 31 -0.05 8.55 -9.11
N HIS A 32 -0.70 9.64 -9.48
CA HIS A 32 -0.05 10.87 -9.92
C HIS A 32 0.16 11.86 -8.77
N PHE A 33 1.04 12.84 -8.99
CA PHE A 33 1.16 14.00 -8.13
C PHE A 33 -0.19 14.73 -8.07
N HIS A 34 -0.55 15.20 -6.88
CA HIS A 34 -1.75 16.00 -6.68
C HIS A 34 -1.47 17.12 -5.68
N VAL A 35 -2.35 18.11 -5.65
CA VAL A 35 -2.27 19.25 -4.73
C VAL A 35 -3.29 19.03 -3.63
N ASN A 36 -2.88 19.16 -2.37
CA ASN A 36 -3.81 19.13 -1.24
C ASN A 36 -4.54 20.48 -1.08
N ASP A 37 -5.52 20.54 -0.19
CA ASP A 37 -6.30 21.77 0.05
C ASP A 37 -5.45 22.94 0.56
N ASP A 38 -4.28 22.63 1.17
CA ASP A 38 -3.30 23.61 1.66
C ASP A 38 -2.37 24.15 0.55
N GLY A 39 -2.54 23.71 -0.70
CA GLY A 39 -1.72 24.14 -1.84
C GLY A 39 -0.35 23.46 -1.94
N GLU A 40 -0.13 22.40 -1.18
CA GLU A 40 1.11 21.61 -1.17
C GLU A 40 1.03 20.46 -2.18
N ILE A 41 2.14 20.16 -2.84
CA ILE A 41 2.22 19.08 -3.82
C ILE A 41 2.54 17.78 -3.10
N VAL A 42 1.60 16.84 -3.11
CA VAL A 42 1.80 15.49 -2.55
C VAL A 42 2.44 14.59 -3.60
N TYR A 43 3.51 13.91 -3.19
CA TYR A 43 4.23 13.01 -4.08
C TYR A 43 3.34 11.86 -4.56
N GLY A 44 3.32 11.62 -5.88
CA GLY A 44 2.62 10.49 -6.46
C GLY A 44 3.36 9.17 -6.17
N ILE A 45 2.64 8.16 -5.67
CA ILE A 45 3.20 6.83 -5.39
C ILE A 45 3.69 6.17 -6.69
N GLY A 46 3.08 6.52 -7.85
CA GLY A 46 3.49 6.07 -9.17
C GLY A 46 4.84 6.59 -9.64
N ALA A 47 5.39 7.63 -9.00
CA ALA A 47 6.73 8.12 -9.29
C ALA A 47 7.84 7.32 -8.58
N ILE A 48 7.49 6.35 -7.72
CA ILE A 48 8.46 5.53 -7.01
C ILE A 48 8.96 4.42 -7.93
N LYS A 49 10.25 4.48 -8.27
CA LYS A 49 10.90 3.50 -9.16
C LYS A 49 10.79 2.07 -8.60
N GLY A 50 10.20 1.17 -9.39
CA GLY A 50 10.02 -0.23 -9.04
C GLY A 50 8.70 -0.55 -8.34
N VAL A 51 7.83 0.44 -8.14
CA VAL A 51 6.43 0.24 -7.78
C VAL A 51 5.63 0.25 -9.08
N GLY A 52 5.02 -0.90 -9.43
CA GLY A 52 4.16 -1.00 -10.62
C GLY A 52 2.79 -0.36 -10.38
N GLU A 53 2.04 -0.14 -11.46
CA GLU A 53 0.68 0.42 -11.42
C GLU A 53 -0.30 -0.49 -10.65
N GLY A 54 -0.29 -1.80 -10.93
CA GLY A 54 -1.19 -2.76 -10.27
C GLY A 54 -1.09 -2.76 -8.73
N PRO A 55 0.11 -2.79 -8.12
CA PRO A 55 0.24 -2.62 -6.67
C PRO A 55 -0.34 -1.31 -6.12
N ILE A 56 -0.20 -0.19 -6.85
CA ILE A 56 -0.70 1.12 -6.42
C ILE A 56 -2.22 1.15 -6.47
N GLU A 57 -2.81 0.65 -7.55
CA GLU A 57 -4.26 0.52 -7.67
C GLU A 57 -4.82 -0.35 -6.52
N ALA A 58 -4.15 -1.45 -6.19
CA ALA A 58 -4.55 -2.32 -5.09
C ALA A 58 -4.54 -1.60 -3.73
N ILE A 59 -3.54 -0.74 -3.49
CA ILE A 59 -3.44 0.08 -2.28
C ILE A 59 -4.60 1.08 -2.22
N ILE A 60 -4.85 1.81 -3.31
CA ILE A 60 -5.91 2.81 -3.37
C ILE A 60 -7.29 2.14 -3.23
N GLU A 61 -7.50 0.99 -3.87
CA GLU A 61 -8.73 0.20 -3.75
C GLU A 61 -8.97 -0.24 -2.30
N ALA A 62 -7.94 -0.77 -1.64
CA ALA A 62 -8.02 -1.19 -0.23
C ALA A 62 -8.29 0.01 0.69
N ARG A 63 -7.68 1.17 0.42
CA ARG A 63 -7.94 2.42 1.16
C ARG A 63 -9.37 2.90 0.97
N ASN A 64 -9.90 2.87 -0.25
CA ASN A 64 -11.27 3.29 -0.53
C ASN A 64 -12.31 2.39 0.14
N LYS A 65 -11.99 1.10 0.32
CA LYS A 65 -12.87 0.13 1.00
C LYS A 65 -12.78 0.21 2.54
N GLY A 66 -11.59 0.39 3.09
CA GLY A 66 -11.34 0.28 4.53
C GLY A 66 -11.01 1.61 5.24
N GLY A 67 -10.94 2.72 4.51
CA GLY A 67 -10.39 3.98 5.01
C GLY A 67 -8.86 3.96 5.14
N TYR A 68 -8.32 4.93 5.87
CA TYR A 68 -6.87 5.05 6.09
C TYR A 68 -6.27 3.83 6.78
N PHE A 69 -5.06 3.47 6.36
CA PHE A 69 -4.26 2.43 6.98
C PHE A 69 -3.71 2.93 8.31
N ARG A 70 -3.81 2.10 9.34
CA ARG A 70 -3.30 2.42 10.68
C ARG A 70 -1.85 2.02 10.88
N GLU A 71 -1.43 0.93 10.26
CA GLU A 71 -0.11 0.34 10.41
C GLU A 71 0.24 -0.55 9.22
N LEU A 72 1.48 -1.02 9.15
CA LEU A 72 1.95 -1.92 8.09
C LEU A 72 1.15 -3.24 8.05
N PHE A 73 0.80 -3.80 9.21
CA PHE A 73 0.01 -5.04 9.29
C PHE A 73 -1.39 -4.87 8.71
N ASP A 74 -2.03 -3.71 8.96
CA ASP A 74 -3.35 -3.37 8.45
C ASP A 74 -3.34 -3.24 6.91
N LEU A 75 -2.29 -2.63 6.34
CA LEU A 75 -2.08 -2.64 4.89
C LEU A 75 -1.96 -4.07 4.36
N CYS A 76 -1.04 -4.87 4.92
CA CYS A 76 -0.80 -6.24 4.49
C CYS A 76 -2.02 -7.15 4.64
N ALA A 77 -2.86 -6.95 5.65
CA ALA A 77 -4.07 -7.74 5.85
C ALA A 77 -5.19 -7.37 4.85
N ARG A 78 -5.28 -6.10 4.45
CA ARG A 78 -6.30 -5.62 3.51
C ARG A 78 -5.94 -5.78 2.04
N THR A 79 -4.64 -5.84 1.73
CA THR A 79 -4.15 -6.03 0.37
C THR A 79 -3.66 -7.46 0.17
N ASP A 80 -4.08 -8.09 -0.92
CA ASP A 80 -3.64 -9.46 -1.23
C ASP A 80 -2.12 -9.48 -1.49
N THR A 81 -1.42 -10.37 -0.81
CA THR A 81 0.02 -10.64 -0.99
C THR A 81 0.38 -10.99 -2.44
N LYS A 82 -0.59 -11.45 -3.25
CA LYS A 82 -0.40 -11.66 -4.69
C LYS A 82 -0.26 -10.36 -5.50
N LYS A 83 -0.93 -9.29 -5.06
CA LYS A 83 -0.87 -7.97 -5.70
C LYS A 83 0.30 -7.14 -5.17
N LEU A 84 0.67 -7.33 -3.90
CA LEU A 84 1.75 -6.59 -3.25
C LEU A 84 2.93 -7.50 -2.90
N ASN A 85 3.95 -7.46 -3.76
CA ASN A 85 5.19 -8.19 -3.53
C ASN A 85 6.06 -7.54 -2.44
N ARG A 86 6.82 -8.36 -1.70
CA ARG A 86 7.81 -7.91 -0.71
C ARG A 86 8.72 -6.80 -1.26
N ARG A 87 9.24 -6.95 -2.48
CA ARG A 87 10.10 -5.94 -3.13
C ARG A 87 9.41 -4.58 -3.26
N VAL A 88 8.10 -4.55 -3.52
CA VAL A 88 7.33 -3.31 -3.66
C VAL A 88 7.18 -2.63 -2.30
N LEU A 89 6.83 -3.40 -1.26
CA LEU A 89 6.72 -2.88 0.10
C LEU A 89 8.05 -2.32 0.61
N GLU A 90 9.17 -2.99 0.34
CA GLU A 90 10.51 -2.49 0.68
C GLU A 90 10.79 -1.14 0.00
N LYS A 91 10.46 -0.99 -1.29
CA LYS A 91 10.60 0.29 -2.00
C LYS A 91 9.72 1.39 -1.42
N LEU A 92 8.49 1.07 -1.06
CA LEU A 92 7.57 2.00 -0.43
C LEU A 92 8.10 2.46 0.95
N ILE A 93 8.62 1.55 1.78
CA ILE A 93 9.25 1.91 3.07
C ILE A 93 10.49 2.77 2.85
N MET A 94 11.37 2.40 1.92
CA MET A 94 12.57 3.18 1.60
C MET A 94 12.25 4.57 1.06
N SER A 95 11.14 4.73 0.35
CA SER A 95 10.69 6.01 -0.20
C SER A 95 10.09 6.96 0.85
N GLY A 96 9.77 6.47 2.05
CA GLY A 96 9.12 7.26 3.11
C GLY A 96 7.60 7.19 3.13
N ALA A 97 6.97 6.37 2.27
CA ALA A 97 5.52 6.22 2.21
C ALA A 97 4.87 5.77 3.53
N PHE A 98 5.66 5.19 4.44
CA PHE A 98 5.22 4.69 5.74
C PHE A 98 5.71 5.54 6.92
N ASP A 99 6.34 6.70 6.68
CA ASP A 99 6.93 7.50 7.77
C ASP A 99 5.88 8.03 8.76
N ARG A 100 4.62 8.16 8.34
CA ARG A 100 3.50 8.54 9.23
C ARG A 100 2.92 7.37 10.02
N LEU A 101 3.21 6.13 9.62
CA LEU A 101 2.61 4.91 10.16
C LEU A 101 3.50 4.18 11.16
N GLY A 102 4.81 4.42 11.13
CA GLY A 102 5.74 3.77 12.02
C GLY A 102 6.83 4.73 12.51
N PRO A 103 7.40 4.48 13.68
CA PRO A 103 8.40 5.38 14.27
C PRO A 103 9.72 5.40 13.49
N HIS A 104 10.12 4.25 12.91
CA HIS A 104 11.38 4.12 12.18
C HIS A 104 11.26 3.17 10.99
N ARG A 105 11.82 3.59 9.85
CA ARG A 105 11.89 2.78 8.62
C ARG A 105 12.60 1.44 8.84
N ALA A 106 13.65 1.41 9.67
CA ALA A 106 14.38 0.18 9.99
C ALA A 106 13.51 -0.85 10.73
N ALA A 107 12.67 -0.40 11.67
CA ALA A 107 11.73 -1.26 12.38
C ALA A 107 10.70 -1.84 11.41
N LEU A 108 10.12 -1.00 10.53
CA LEU A 108 9.18 -1.45 9.51
C LEU A 108 9.80 -2.47 8.54
N MET A 109 11.05 -2.27 8.12
CA MET A 109 11.77 -3.22 7.27
C MET A 109 11.97 -4.59 7.93
N ASN A 110 12.29 -4.61 9.23
CA ASN A 110 12.45 -5.85 9.98
C ASN A 110 11.10 -6.56 10.16
N SER A 111 10.05 -5.82 10.51
CA SER A 111 8.70 -6.36 10.72
C SER A 111 7.99 -6.80 9.44
N LEU A 112 8.44 -6.35 8.26
CA LEU A 112 7.81 -6.64 6.97
C LEU A 112 7.69 -8.14 6.68
N GLY A 113 8.70 -8.93 7.05
CA GLY A 113 8.66 -10.38 6.85
C GLY A 113 7.54 -11.06 7.63
N ASP A 114 7.36 -10.65 8.88
CA ASP A 114 6.36 -11.22 9.76
C ASP A 114 4.96 -10.70 9.43
N ALA A 115 4.84 -9.43 9.02
CA ALA A 115 3.58 -8.85 8.55
C ALA A 115 3.02 -9.58 7.32
N LEU A 116 3.87 -9.90 6.35
CA LEU A 116 3.46 -10.67 5.17
C LEU A 116 3.03 -12.10 5.52
N LYS A 117 3.74 -12.76 6.44
CA LYS A 117 3.36 -14.11 6.92
C LYS A 117 2.02 -14.08 7.65
N ALA A 118 1.82 -13.10 8.53
CA ALA A 118 0.58 -12.93 9.26
C ALA A 118 -0.61 -12.68 8.32
N ALA A 119 -0.42 -11.84 7.30
CA ALA A 119 -1.43 -11.58 6.28
C ALA A 119 -1.80 -12.85 5.47
N ASP A 120 -0.81 -13.62 5.02
CA ASP A 120 -1.05 -14.88 4.29
C ASP A 120 -1.77 -15.92 5.16
N GLN A 121 -1.42 -16.02 6.44
CA GLN A 121 -2.12 -16.89 7.39
C GLN A 121 -3.57 -16.45 7.60
N HIS A 122 -3.81 -15.14 7.73
CA HIS A 122 -5.16 -14.59 7.88
C HIS A 122 -6.03 -14.87 6.65
N ALA A 123 -5.51 -14.61 5.45
CA ALA A 123 -6.20 -14.90 4.20
C ALA A 123 -6.52 -16.41 4.04
N LYS A 124 -5.58 -17.28 4.40
CA LYS A 124 -5.81 -18.73 4.43
C LYS A 124 -6.90 -19.10 5.44
N ALA A 125 -6.85 -18.59 6.66
CA ALA A 125 -7.85 -18.87 7.69
C ALA A 125 -9.28 -18.47 7.27
N GLU A 126 -9.44 -17.31 6.63
CA GLU A 126 -10.73 -16.86 6.09
C GLU A 126 -11.26 -17.79 4.99
N SER A 127 -10.40 -18.18 4.04
CA SER A 127 -10.78 -19.10 2.96
C SER A 127 -11.20 -20.48 3.50
N TYR A 128 -10.50 -21.00 4.50
CA TYR A 128 -10.83 -22.28 5.15
C TYR A 128 -12.15 -22.20 5.93
N ARG A 129 -12.40 -21.09 6.62
CA ARG A 129 -13.65 -20.87 7.37
C ARG A 129 -14.86 -20.80 6.44
N SER A 130 -14.73 -20.09 5.32
CA SER A 130 -15.74 -20.04 4.25
C SER A 130 -16.01 -21.45 3.68
N GLY A 131 -14.96 -22.20 3.32
CA GLY A 131 -15.09 -23.54 2.74
C GLY A 131 -15.74 -24.58 3.66
N ARG A 132 -15.53 -24.50 4.98
CA ARG A 132 -16.18 -25.42 5.96
C ARG A 132 -17.68 -25.15 6.11
N TYR A 133 -18.12 -23.88 6.00
CA TYR A 133 -19.54 -23.53 6.09
C TYR A 133 -20.33 -24.04 4.88
N VAL A 134 -19.80 -23.83 3.67
CA VAL A 134 -20.44 -24.29 2.42
C VAL A 134 -20.54 -25.82 2.38
N ARG A 135 -19.49 -26.55 2.80
CA ARG A 135 -19.52 -28.02 2.88
C ARG A 135 -20.48 -28.57 3.94
N ARG A 136 -20.73 -27.84 5.03
CA ARG A 136 -21.73 -28.23 6.04
C ARG A 136 -23.16 -27.96 5.58
N ALA A 137 -23.40 -26.86 4.86
CA ALA A 137 -24.71 -26.52 4.32
C ALA A 137 -25.15 -27.49 3.21
N GLY A 138 -24.23 -27.91 2.33
CA GLY A 138 -24.54 -28.83 1.22
C GLY A 138 -24.89 -30.27 1.65
N ARG A 139 -24.53 -30.71 2.86
CA ARG A 139 -24.85 -32.07 3.35
C ARG A 139 -26.23 -32.21 4.01
N ARG A 140 -26.96 -31.11 4.25
CA ARG A 140 -28.31 -31.16 4.83
C ARG A 140 -29.45 -31.11 3.79
N ALA A 141 -29.14 -30.94 2.51
CA ALA A 141 -30.13 -30.84 1.44
C ALA A 141 -30.30 -32.13 0.61
N GLY A 142 -29.67 -33.24 1.00
CA GLY A 142 -29.63 -34.50 0.24
C GLY A 142 -30.14 -35.70 1.02
N THR A 143 -31.31 -35.59 1.67
CA THR A 143 -32.00 -36.73 2.26
C THR A 143 -33.49 -36.58 2.00
N ASN A 144 -33.93 -37.16 0.89
CA ASN A 144 -35.31 -37.50 0.59
C ASN A 144 -35.30 -38.94 0.07
#